data_AF-A0A3G6U7G8-F1
#
_entry.id   AF-A0A3G6U7G8-F1
#
_cell.length_a   1.000
_cell.length_b   1.000
_cell.length_c   1.000
_cell.angle_alpha   90.00
_cell.angle_beta   90.00
_cell.angle_gamma   90.00
#
_symmetry.space_group_name_H-M   'P 1'
#
loop_
_entity.id
_entity.type
_entity.pdbx_description
1 polymer ?
#
loop_
_entity_poly.entity_id
_entity_poly.type
_entity_poly.pdbx_seq_one_letter_code
_entity_poly.pdbx_strand_id
1 'polypeptide(L)'
;MSDERVRYSDADLQEFRAIIKEKIEKAEKDLQLIRESFINDQNNGTDDTSPTFKAFEEGAETLSKEQNSILAGRQEKFVRDLKNALIRIENKTYGVCRVTGKLIPKERLLAVPHATLSIEAKNMQK
;
A
#
# COMPACT_ATOMS: atom_id res chain seq x y z
N MET A 1 1.37 -17.13 -36.06
CA MET A 1 2.38 -16.26 -35.43
C MET A 1 2.33 -16.54 -33.94
N SER A 2 3.38 -17.14 -33.40
CA SER A 2 3.44 -17.55 -32.01
C SER A 2 3.53 -16.31 -31.14
N ASP A 3 2.39 -15.95 -30.54
CA ASP A 3 2.27 -14.95 -29.49
C ASP A 3 3.14 -15.43 -28.31
N GLU A 4 4.41 -15.04 -28.30
CA GLU A 4 5.34 -15.32 -27.22
C GLU A 4 4.85 -14.53 -26.00
N ARG A 5 3.88 -15.11 -25.29
CA ARG A 5 3.22 -14.46 -24.16
C ARG A 5 4.25 -14.19 -23.09
N VAL A 6 4.65 -12.93 -23.01
CA VAL A 6 5.53 -12.36 -22.00
C VAL A 6 4.80 -12.45 -20.65
N ARG A 7 4.84 -13.63 -20.01
CA ARG A 7 4.18 -13.91 -18.73
C ARG A 7 5.05 -14.80 -17.85
N TYR A 8 4.83 -14.69 -16.54
CA TYR A 8 5.39 -15.62 -15.57
C TYR A 8 4.73 -17.00 -15.64
N SER A 9 5.46 -18.02 -15.19
CA SER A 9 4.93 -19.37 -15.05
C SER A 9 3.80 -19.39 -14.01
N ASP A 10 2.84 -20.31 -14.17
CA ASP A 10 1.74 -20.44 -13.21
C ASP A 10 2.25 -20.79 -11.79
N ALA A 11 3.42 -21.44 -11.66
CA ALA A 11 4.08 -21.70 -10.38
C ALA A 11 4.59 -20.40 -9.72
N ASP A 12 5.32 -19.57 -10.48
CA ASP A 12 5.80 -18.27 -9.99
C ASP A 12 4.63 -17.37 -9.55
N LEU A 13 3.54 -17.37 -10.32
CA LEU A 13 2.34 -16.62 -10.01
C LEU A 13 1.69 -17.05 -8.69
N GLN A 14 1.74 -18.34 -8.35
CA GLN A 14 1.25 -18.85 -7.06
C GLN A 14 2.12 -18.39 -5.90
N GLU A 15 3.45 -18.39 -6.06
CA GLU A 15 4.38 -17.86 -5.05
C GLU A 15 4.11 -16.38 -4.78
N PHE A 16 4.01 -15.56 -5.85
CA PHE A 16 3.67 -14.15 -5.70
C PHE A 16 2.30 -13.94 -5.06
N ARG A 17 1.30 -14.78 -5.38
CA ARG A 17 -0.03 -14.71 -4.77
C ARG A 17 0.03 -14.92 -3.26
N ALA A 18 0.80 -15.90 -2.80
CA ALA A 18 0.97 -16.18 -1.38
C ALA A 18 1.60 -14.98 -0.65
N ILE A 19 2.69 -14.44 -1.20
CA ILE A 19 3.39 -13.28 -0.65
C ILE A 19 2.47 -12.04 -0.60
N ILE A 20 1.69 -11.79 -1.66
CA ILE A 20 0.78 -10.65 -1.72
C ILE A 20 -0.34 -10.80 -0.70
N LYS A 21 -0.91 -11.99 -0.52
CA LYS A 21 -1.95 -12.24 0.50
C LYS A 21 -1.44 -11.94 1.90
N GLU A 22 -0.27 -12.46 2.25
CA GLU A 22 0.34 -12.21 3.56
C GLU A 22 0.58 -10.70 3.78
N LYS A 23 1.06 -9.99 2.76
CA LYS A 23 1.23 -8.52 2.83
C LYS A 23 -0.09 -7.78 2.95
N ILE A 24 -1.18 -8.24 2.32
CA ILE A 24 -2.51 -7.65 2.48
C ILE A 24 -2.97 -7.80 3.93
N GLU A 25 -2.89 -9.00 4.50
CA GLU A 25 -3.31 -9.24 5.89
C GLU A 25 -2.53 -8.36 6.87
N LYS A 26 -1.22 -8.25 6.68
CA LYS A 26 -0.40 -7.35 7.51
C LYS A 26 -0.81 -5.88 7.31
N ALA A 27 -0.99 -5.45 6.07
CA ALA A 27 -1.33 -4.07 5.75
C ALA A 27 -2.72 -3.67 6.27
N GLU A 28 -3.69 -4.58 6.25
CA GLU A 28 -5.03 -4.38 6.82
C GLU A 28 -5.00 -4.32 8.35
N LYS A 29 -4.16 -5.13 9.02
CA LYS A 29 -3.93 -5.01 10.47
C LYS A 29 -3.31 -3.66 10.85
N ASP A 30 -2.27 -3.23 10.13
CA ASP A 30 -1.64 -1.92 10.33
C ASP A 30 -2.66 -0.77 10.15
N LEU A 31 -3.49 -0.85 9.10
CA LEU A 31 -4.57 0.11 8.87
C LEU A 31 -5.55 0.15 10.05
N GLN A 32 -5.94 -1.02 10.55
CA GLN A 32 -6.87 -1.13 11.67
C GLN A 32 -6.28 -0.47 12.92
N LEU A 33 -5.01 -0.73 13.22
CA LEU A 33 -4.31 -0.12 14.35
C LEU A 33 -4.25 1.42 14.24
N ILE A 34 -3.97 1.95 13.04
CA ILE A 34 -3.97 3.40 12.78
C ILE A 34 -5.38 3.99 13.00
N ARG A 35 -6.44 3.28 12.58
CA ARG A 35 -7.83 3.70 12.78
C ARG A 35 -8.26 3.61 14.24
N GLU A 36 -7.87 2.55 14.96
CA GLU A 36 -8.14 2.39 16.39
C GLU A 36 -7.44 3.48 17.21
N SER A 37 -6.22 3.87 16.83
CA SER A 37 -5.51 5.01 17.43
C SER A 37 -6.28 6.32 17.27
N PHE A 38 -7.00 6.50 16.15
CA PHE A 38 -7.86 7.67 15.93
C PHE A 38 -9.13 7.65 16.81
N ILE A 39 -9.71 6.47 17.04
CA ILE A 39 -10.95 6.31 17.83
C ILE A 39 -10.66 6.39 19.34
N ASN A 40 -9.55 5.82 19.81
CA ASN A 40 -9.20 5.84 21.23
C ASN A 40 -8.76 7.22 21.73
N ASP A 41 -8.20 8.07 20.85
CA ASP A 41 -7.88 9.48 21.18
C ASP A 41 -9.14 10.33 21.47
N GLN A 42 -10.31 9.92 20.96
CA GLN A 42 -11.59 10.59 21.26
C GLN A 42 -12.09 10.34 22.70
N ASN A 43 -11.49 9.40 23.44
CA ASN A 43 -11.90 9.04 24.81
C ASN A 43 -10.97 9.57 25.91
N ASN A 44 -10.03 10.45 25.60
CA ASN A 44 -9.23 11.12 26.62
C ASN A 44 -9.96 12.37 27.14
N GLY A 45 -11.03 12.13 27.90
CA GLY A 45 -11.76 13.18 28.61
C GLY A 45 -10.92 13.75 29.76
N THR A 46 -10.36 14.94 29.57
CA THR A 46 -9.90 15.79 30.68
C THR A 46 -10.69 17.10 30.64
N ASP A 47 -11.85 17.06 31.28
CA ASP A 47 -12.82 18.18 31.41
C ASP A 47 -12.32 19.32 32.32
N ASP A 48 -11.08 19.28 32.81
CA ASP A 48 -10.67 20.10 33.96
C ASP A 48 -9.24 20.68 33.87
N THR A 49 -8.89 21.38 32.79
CA THR A 49 -7.70 22.26 32.78
C THR A 49 -7.92 23.57 31.99
N SER A 50 -7.41 24.64 32.58
CA SER A 50 -7.55 26.08 32.30
C SER A 50 -7.37 26.56 30.83
N PRO A 51 -8.05 27.66 30.44
CA PRO A 51 -8.17 28.13 29.04
C PRO A 51 -6.87 28.58 28.34
N THR A 52 -5.78 28.77 29.09
CA THR A 52 -4.50 29.26 28.56
C THR A 52 -3.61 28.18 27.92
N PHE A 53 -3.85 26.89 28.20
CA PHE A 53 -3.08 25.78 27.61
C PHE A 53 -3.77 25.12 26.40
N LYS A 54 -5.12 25.21 26.32
CA LYS A 54 -5.94 24.61 25.25
C LYS A 54 -5.55 25.04 23.83
N ALA A 55 -5.25 26.32 23.61
CA ALA A 55 -4.97 26.84 22.27
C ALA A 55 -3.66 26.28 21.65
N PHE A 56 -2.70 25.83 22.45
CA PHE A 56 -1.44 25.24 21.96
C PHE A 56 -1.54 23.72 21.82
N GLU A 57 -2.26 23.06 22.73
CA GLU A 57 -2.56 21.61 22.66
C GLU A 57 -3.49 21.27 21.49
N GLU A 58 -4.54 22.05 21.24
CA GLU A 58 -5.45 21.83 20.10
C GLU A 58 -4.72 21.89 18.74
N GLY A 59 -3.68 22.72 18.62
CA GLY A 59 -2.84 22.78 17.41
C GLY A 59 -1.96 21.53 17.22
N ALA A 60 -1.40 21.00 18.30
CA ALA A 60 -0.57 19.79 18.27
C ALA A 60 -1.41 18.53 18.00
N GLU A 61 -2.59 18.43 18.61
CA GLU A 61 -3.54 17.35 18.37
C GLU A 61 -4.07 17.35 16.93
N THR A 62 -4.39 18.52 16.38
CA THR A 62 -4.87 18.66 15.00
C THR A 62 -3.80 18.21 14.00
N LEU A 63 -2.53 18.58 14.22
CA LEU A 63 -1.41 18.15 13.38
C LEU A 63 -1.20 16.63 13.43
N SER A 64 -1.30 16.02 14.61
CA SER A 64 -1.17 14.57 14.80
C SER A 64 -2.29 13.80 14.08
N LYS A 65 -3.53 14.29 14.20
CA LYS A 65 -4.71 13.74 13.52
C LYS A 65 -4.59 13.82 12.00
N GLU A 66 -4.09 14.94 11.47
CA GLU A 66 -3.85 15.11 10.03
C GLU A 66 -2.76 14.16 9.52
N GLN A 67 -1.64 14.04 10.23
CA GLN A 67 -0.55 13.12 9.88
C GLN A 67 -1.03 11.66 9.85
N ASN A 68 -1.78 11.23 10.86
CA ASN A 68 -2.38 9.90 10.90
C ASN A 68 -3.38 9.67 9.76
N SER A 69 -4.18 10.68 9.41
CA SER A 69 -5.12 10.60 8.28
C SER A 69 -4.39 10.41 6.95
N ILE A 70 -3.26 11.11 6.75
CA ILE A 70 -2.41 10.93 5.56
C ILE A 70 -1.80 9.53 5.53
N LEU A 71 -1.31 9.04 6.67
CA LEU A 71 -0.74 7.69 6.79
C LEU A 71 -1.79 6.61 6.50
N ALA A 72 -2.99 6.74 7.08
CA ALA A 72 -4.11 5.84 6.80
C ALA A 72 -4.46 5.84 5.31
N GLY A 73 -4.59 7.01 4.68
CA GLY A 73 -4.89 7.10 3.25
C GLY A 73 -3.82 6.45 2.36
N ARG A 74 -2.53 6.57 2.73
CA ARG A 74 -1.43 5.86 2.03
C ARG A 74 -1.54 4.35 2.20
N GLN A 75 -1.87 3.89 3.40
CA GLN A 75 -2.04 2.48 3.71
C GLN A 75 -3.24 1.87 2.97
N GLU A 76 -4.37 2.57 2.90
CA GLU A 76 -5.54 2.15 2.11
C GLU A 76 -5.20 2.01 0.62
N LYS A 77 -4.48 2.99 0.08
CA LYS A 77 -4.01 2.94 -1.31
C LYS A 77 -3.09 1.73 -1.54
N PHE A 78 -2.18 1.47 -0.61
CA PHE A 78 -1.28 0.31 -0.67
C PHE A 78 -2.05 -1.01 -0.65
N VAL A 79 -3.03 -1.18 0.24
CA VAL A 79 -3.92 -2.36 0.28
C VAL A 79 -4.67 -2.53 -1.04
N ARG A 80 -5.21 -1.43 -1.59
CA ARG A 80 -5.89 -1.44 -2.89
C ARG A 80 -4.96 -1.88 -4.02
N ASP A 81 -3.74 -1.38 -4.04
CA ASP A 81 -2.74 -1.74 -5.07
C ASP A 81 -2.32 -3.22 -4.97
N LEU A 82 -2.21 -3.79 -3.75
CA LEU A 82 -1.98 -5.22 -3.56
C LEU A 82 -3.18 -6.07 -4.02
N LYS A 83 -4.42 -5.64 -3.73
CA LYS A 83 -5.64 -6.32 -4.25
C LYS A 83 -5.69 -6.28 -5.78
N ASN A 84 -5.33 -5.16 -6.40
CA ASN A 84 -5.19 -5.06 -7.85
C ASN A 84 -4.10 -6.00 -8.41
N ALA A 85 -3.00 -6.18 -7.67
CA ALA A 85 -1.96 -7.12 -8.06
C ALA A 85 -2.47 -8.58 -8.10
N LEU A 86 -3.32 -8.98 -7.13
CA LEU A 86 -3.99 -10.29 -7.16
C LEU A 86 -4.85 -10.47 -8.40
N ILE A 87 -5.65 -9.47 -8.76
CA ILE A 87 -6.49 -9.51 -9.98
C ILE A 87 -5.63 -9.69 -11.23
N ARG A 88 -4.44 -9.07 -11.30
CA ARG A 88 -3.51 -9.25 -12.42
C ARG A 88 -2.87 -10.64 -12.45
N ILE A 89 -2.67 -11.26 -11.28
CA ILE A 89 -2.20 -12.64 -11.20
C ILE A 89 -3.27 -13.58 -11.78
N GLU A 90 -4.54 -13.37 -11.44
CA GLU A 90 -5.67 -14.16 -11.96
C GLU A 90 -5.80 -14.01 -13.49
N ASN A 91 -5.62 -12.79 -14.00
CA ASN A 91 -5.60 -12.50 -15.45
C ASN A 91 -4.30 -12.92 -16.15
N LYS A 92 -3.30 -13.44 -15.42
CA LYS A 92 -1.97 -13.83 -15.93
C LYS A 92 -1.18 -12.69 -16.58
N THR A 93 -1.48 -11.43 -16.23
CA THR A 93 -0.78 -10.22 -16.70
C THR A 93 0.14 -9.63 -15.63
N TYR A 94 0.34 -10.34 -14.52
CA TYR A 94 1.21 -9.89 -13.43
C TYR A 94 2.68 -9.91 -13.83
N GLY A 95 3.43 -8.89 -13.40
CA GLY A 95 4.85 -8.77 -13.70
C GLY A 95 5.16 -8.26 -15.11
N VAL A 96 4.17 -7.86 -15.90
CA VAL A 96 4.38 -7.19 -17.19
C VAL A 96 4.37 -5.68 -17.01
N CYS A 97 5.40 -5.00 -17.52
CA CYS A 97 5.47 -3.55 -17.46
C CYS A 97 4.40 -2.91 -18.35
N ARG A 98 3.60 -2.00 -17.78
CA ARG A 98 2.53 -1.29 -18.52
C ARG A 98 3.05 -0.40 -19.66
N VAL A 99 4.30 0.07 -19.58
CA VAL A 99 4.90 0.98 -20.56
C VAL A 99 5.72 0.21 -21.59
N THR A 100 6.65 -0.63 -21.12
CA THR A 100 7.59 -1.32 -22.03
C THR A 100 7.08 -2.67 -22.52
N GLY A 101 6.03 -3.23 -21.93
CA GLY A 101 5.54 -4.58 -22.25
C GLY A 101 6.49 -5.72 -21.86
N LYS A 102 7.65 -5.41 -21.24
CA LYS A 102 8.66 -6.39 -20.82
C LYS A 102 8.33 -6.97 -19.43
N LEU A 103 8.85 -8.16 -19.12
CA LEU A 103 8.81 -8.72 -17.76
C LEU A 103 9.62 -7.86 -16.78
N ILE A 104 9.02 -7.56 -15.63
CA ILE A 104 9.65 -6.90 -14.49
C ILE A 104 10.41 -7.96 -13.69
N PRO A 105 11.70 -7.79 -13.40
CA PRO A 105 12.50 -8.83 -12.74
C PRO A 105 11.87 -9.35 -11.43
N LYS A 106 11.99 -10.66 -11.19
CA LYS A 106 11.39 -11.35 -10.03
C LYS A 106 11.82 -10.72 -8.71
N GLU A 107 13.10 -10.43 -8.55
CA GLU A 107 13.68 -9.80 -7.34
C GLU A 107 12.98 -8.48 -6.99
N ARG A 108 12.61 -7.69 -7.99
CA ARG A 108 11.87 -6.45 -7.78
C ARG A 108 10.43 -6.70 -7.33
N LEU A 109 9.76 -7.70 -7.90
CA LEU A 109 8.39 -8.06 -7.52
C LEU A 109 8.34 -8.68 -6.11
N LEU A 110 9.40 -9.37 -5.68
CA LEU A 110 9.54 -9.85 -4.30
C LEU A 110 9.65 -8.67 -3.31
N ALA A 111 10.48 -7.68 -3.62
CA ALA A 111 10.62 -6.47 -2.81
C ALA A 111 9.32 -5.63 -2.82
N VAL A 112 8.81 -5.32 -4.00
CA VAL A 112 7.67 -4.40 -4.24
C VAL A 112 6.62 -5.07 -5.14
N PRO A 113 5.72 -5.89 -4.58
CA PRO A 113 4.80 -6.71 -5.38
C PRO A 113 3.66 -5.95 -6.04
N HIS A 114 3.41 -4.70 -5.65
CA HIS A 114 2.43 -3.84 -6.33
C HIS A 114 3.04 -3.05 -7.51
N ALA A 115 4.34 -3.21 -7.79
CA ALA A 115 5.02 -2.45 -8.84
C ALA A 115 4.48 -2.80 -10.23
N THR A 116 4.10 -1.77 -10.99
CA THR A 116 3.49 -1.91 -12.33
C THR A 116 4.40 -1.45 -13.48
N LEU A 117 5.50 -0.78 -13.13
CA LEU A 117 6.46 -0.17 -14.05
C LEU A 117 7.82 -0.84 -13.90
N SER A 118 8.54 -1.02 -15.00
CA SER A 118 9.94 -1.47 -15.01
C SER A 118 10.88 -0.36 -14.51
N ILE A 119 12.16 -0.67 -14.28
CA ILE A 119 13.12 0.33 -13.78
C ILE A 119 13.38 1.36 -14.88
N GLU A 120 13.53 0.88 -16.11
CA GLU A 120 13.59 1.68 -17.33
C GLU A 120 12.41 2.66 -17.43
N ALA A 121 11.17 2.17 -17.31
CA ALA A 121 9.98 3.03 -17.39
C ALA A 121 9.90 4.08 -16.28
N LYS A 122 10.33 3.73 -15.06
CA LYS A 122 10.37 4.67 -13.94
C LYS A 122 11.43 5.76 -14.13
N ASN A 123 12.55 5.43 -14.79
CA ASN A 123 13.61 6.39 -15.08
C ASN A 123 13.24 7.36 -16.23
N MET A 124 12.38 6.93 -17.16
CA MET A 124 11.87 7.79 -18.25
C MET A 124 10.81 8.80 -17.81
N GLN A 125 10.15 8.57 -16.68
CA GLN A 125 9.13 9.47 -16.10
C GLN A 125 9.71 10.50 -15.13
N LYS A 126 11.03 10.52 -14.96
CA LYS A 126 11.75 11.39 -14.03
C LYS A 126 12.25 12.65 -14.69
#